data_AF-A0AB39L9J0-F1
#
_entry.id   AF-A0AB39L9J0-F1
#
_cell.length_a   1.000
_cell.length_b   1.000
_cell.length_c   1.000
_cell.angle_alpha   90.00
_cell.angle_beta   90.00
_cell.angle_gamma   90.00
#
_symmetry.space_group_name_H-M   'P 1'
#
loop_
_entity.id
_entity.type
_entity.pdbx_description
1 polymer ?
#
loop_
_entity_poly.entity_id
_entity_poly.type
_entity_poly.pdbx_seq_one_letter_code
_entity_poly.pdbx_strand_id
1 'polypeptide(L)' 'MHQILKLEAFHQSHTRIPSGNEASAFEDFWKPGGQTFPGNMPEGIMKDISTQRGEHT' A
#
# COMPACT_ATOMS: atom_id res chain seq x y z
N MET A 1 -33.62 -18.49 -7.36
CA MET A 1 -32.53 -17.84 -8.13
C MET A 1 -31.97 -16.72 -7.26
N HIS A 2 -31.03 -17.02 -6.38
CA HIS A 2 -30.39 -16.02 -5.53
C HIS A 2 -28.92 -15.96 -5.95
N GLN A 3 -28.57 -14.96 -6.75
CA GLN A 3 -27.18 -14.68 -7.06
C GLN A 3 -26.57 -13.99 -5.84
N ILE A 4 -25.80 -14.74 -5.06
CA ILE A 4 -24.92 -14.20 -4.03
C ILE A 4 -23.82 -13.47 -4.79
N LEU A 5 -23.80 -12.14 -4.68
CA LEU A 5 -22.66 -11.33 -5.10
C LEU A 5 -21.47 -11.80 -4.28
N LYS A 6 -20.60 -12.59 -4.91
CA LYS A 6 -19.30 -12.95 -4.35
C LYS A 6 -18.55 -11.65 -4.23
N LEU A 7 -18.49 -11.12 -3.01
CA LEU A 7 -17.58 -10.04 -2.66
C LEU A 7 -16.19 -10.67 -2.76
N GLU A 8 -15.66 -10.75 -3.99
CA GLU A 8 -14.25 -11.03 -4.21
C GLU A 8 -13.56 -9.95 -3.37
N ALA A 9 -13.01 -10.35 -2.22
CA ALA A 9 -12.32 -9.42 -1.35
C ALA A 9 -11.32 -8.69 -2.26
N PHE A 10 -11.49 -7.37 -2.44
CA PHE A 10 -10.53 -6.55 -3.15
C PHE A 10 -9.18 -6.93 -2.56
N HIS A 11 -8.36 -7.60 -3.36
CA HIS A 11 -7.21 -8.33 -2.86
C HIS A 11 -6.28 -7.28 -2.26
N GLN A 12 -6.36 -7.09 -0.93
CA GLN A 12 -5.59 -6.11 -0.18
C GLN A 12 -4.08 -6.44 -0.17
N SER A 13 -3.62 -7.31 -1.08
CA SER A 13 -2.26 -7.85 -1.12
C SER A 13 -1.23 -6.86 -1.66
N HIS A 14 -1.65 -5.82 -2.40
CA HIS A 14 -0.71 -4.89 -3.02
C HIS A 14 -0.28 -3.76 -2.09
N THR A 15 -0.93 -3.60 -0.94
CA THR A 15 -0.60 -2.57 0.06
C THR A 15 -0.01 -3.22 1.31
N ARG A 16 1.13 -2.71 1.79
CA ARG A 16 1.76 -3.17 3.05
C ARG A 16 2.29 -2.03 3.89
N ILE A 17 2.53 -2.33 5.17
CA ILE A 17 3.25 -1.43 6.07
C ILE A 17 4.71 -1.30 5.57
N PRO A 18 5.26 -0.07 5.50
CA PRO A 18 6.66 0.17 5.13
C PRO A 18 7.62 -0.39 6.17
N SER A 19 8.82 -0.79 5.72
CA SER A 19 9.93 -1.22 6.57
C SER A 19 11.11 -0.26 6.47
N GLY A 20 12.07 -0.34 7.39
CA GLY A 20 13.29 0.47 7.33
C GLY A 20 14.21 0.14 6.15
N ASN A 21 13.88 -0.91 5.39
CA ASN A 21 14.65 -1.36 4.22
C ASN A 21 14.09 -0.81 2.90
N GLU A 22 13.10 0.09 2.92
CA GLU A 22 12.65 0.71 1.68
C GLU A 22 13.75 1.61 1.10
N ALA A 23 13.87 1.65 -0.23
CA ALA A 23 14.81 2.56 -0.90
C ALA A 23 14.56 4.04 -0.56
N SER A 24 13.32 4.39 -0.18
CA SER A 24 12.90 5.71 0.25
C SER A 24 12.82 5.87 1.78
N ALA A 25 13.32 4.91 2.56
CA ALA A 25 13.41 5.05 4.01
C ALA A 25 14.64 5.90 4.36
N PHE A 26 14.40 7.16 4.74
CA PHE A 26 15.46 8.06 5.18
C PHE A 26 15.79 7.85 6.65
N GLU A 27 17.09 7.84 6.96
CA GLU A 27 17.60 7.85 8.33
C GLU A 27 17.02 9.07 9.09
N ASP A 28 16.77 8.90 10.39
CA ASP A 28 16.08 9.84 11.28
C ASP A 28 14.59 10.12 11.00
N PHE A 29 14.12 9.99 9.75
CA PHE A 29 12.72 10.26 9.39
C PHE A 29 11.83 9.02 9.40
N TRP A 30 12.31 7.86 8.94
CA TRP A 30 11.49 6.65 8.98
C TRP A 30 11.31 6.13 10.41
N LYS A 31 10.09 5.68 10.75
CA LYS A 31 9.74 5.07 12.04
C LYS A 31 8.90 3.79 11.81
N PRO A 32 9.07 2.76 12.65
CA PRO A 32 8.21 1.57 12.58
C PRO A 32 6.75 1.92 12.91
N GLY A 33 5.81 1.14 12.37
CA GLY A 33 4.38 1.24 12.70
C GLY A 33 3.49 1.86 11.62
N GLY A 34 4.03 2.20 10.45
CA GLY A 34 3.24 2.68 9.31
C GLY A 34 2.64 4.06 9.52
N GLN A 35 3.44 4.97 10.06
CA GLN A 35 3.06 6.36 10.30
C GLN A 35 4.15 7.32 9.84
N THR A 36 3.76 8.45 9.27
CA THR A 36 4.69 9.50 8.82
C THR A 36 5.35 10.21 10.00
N PHE A 37 6.57 10.68 9.79
CA PHE A 37 7.25 11.56 10.73
C PHE A 37 7.89 12.76 10.01
N PRO A 38 7.70 13.99 10.53
CA PRO A 38 6.74 14.35 11.56
C PRO A 38 5.29 14.28 11.03
N GLY A 39 4.30 14.16 11.91
CA GLY A 39 2.88 14.30 11.54
C GLY A 39 1.97 13.11 11.85
N ASN A 40 2.53 11.92 12.08
CA ASN A 40 1.82 10.74 12.59
C ASN A 40 0.57 10.36 11.76
N MET A 41 0.61 10.57 10.44
CA MET A 41 -0.44 10.15 9.51
C MET A 41 -0.17 8.71 9.06
N PRO A 42 -1.19 7.87 8.77
CA PRO A 42 -0.96 6.53 8.23
C PRO A 42 -0.14 6.54 6.93
N GLU A 43 0.82 5.64 6.84
CA GLU A 43 1.69 5.43 5.67
C GLU A 43 1.61 3.98 5.19
N GLY A 44 1.60 3.77 3.88
CA GLY A 44 1.57 2.46 3.25
C GLY A 44 2.34 2.43 1.93
N ILE A 45 2.89 1.26 1.59
CA ILE A 45 3.55 1.01 0.30
C ILE A 45 2.58 0.26 -0.60
N MET A 46 2.31 0.81 -1.78
CA MET A 46 1.63 0.12 -2.87
C MET A 46 2.66 -0.47 -3.84
N LYS A 47 2.46 -1.72 -4.24
CA LYS A 47 3.30 -2.44 -5.20
C LYS A 47 2.52 -2.75 -6.48
N ASP A 48 3.26 -3.12 -7.52
CA ASP A 48 2.73 -3.61 -8.80
C ASP A 48 1.88 -2.58 -9.56
N ILE A 49 2.18 -1.29 -9.37
CA ILE A 49 1.58 -0.21 -10.15
C ILE A 49 2.27 -0.13 -11.50
N SER A 50 1.53 -0.44 -12.55
CA SER A 50 2.02 -0.29 -13.92
C SER A 50 2.01 1.18 -14.35
N THR A 51 3.07 1.59 -15.03
CA THR A 51 3.15 2.88 -15.74
C THR A 51 2.84 2.73 -17.23
N GLN A 52 2.51 1.52 -17.69
CA GLN A 52 2.14 1.29 -19.08
C GLN A 52 0.74 1.84 -19.35
N ARG A 53 0.60 2.48 -20.51
CA ARG A 53 -0.68 3.05 -20.94
C ARG A 53 -1.69 1.91 -21.18
N GLY A 54 -2.74 1.84 -20.36
CA GLY A 54 -3.89 0.96 -20.57
C GLY A 54 -3.99 -0.28 -19.66
N GLU A 55 -3.09 -0.48 -18.70
CA GLU A 55 -3.16 -1.60 -17.73
C GLU A 55 -4.03 -1.30 -16.49
N HIS A 56 -4.67 -0.13 -16.43
CA HIS A 56 -5.61 0.23 -15.38
C HIS A 56 -6.87 0.84 -16.00
N THR A 57 -7.85 -0.02 -16.30
CA THR A 57 -9.24 0.35 -16.62
C THR A 57 -10.18 -0.64 -15.97
#